data_AF-B2WJB1-F1
#
_entry.id   AF-B2WJB1-F1
#
_cell.length_a   1.000
_cell.length_b   1.000
_cell.length_c   1.000
_cell.angle_alpha   90.00
_cell.angle_beta   90.00
_cell.angle_gamma   90.00
#
_symmetry.space_group_name_H-M   'P 1'
#
loop_
_entity.id
_entity.type
_entity.pdbx_description
1 polymer ?
#
loop_
_entity_poly.entity_id
_entity_poly.type
_entity_poly.pdbx_seq_one_letter_code
_entity_poly.pdbx_strand_id
1 'polypeptide(L)'
;MFHQVKEDKSNYWTPQLYVKYKNGTGFAPVPVMGDGDDTNGGMTVYYLQRRGDNQTEQLHAFPEGFRMIAGDPDTRSSDGSLAAQGISFNCLGANLLETNGMPNYTCPGGLRAQVFFPQCWDGKNLDSPDHKSHMSYPSGTVYNGGNCPPTHPVHMISIFYEILYDTARFESEWDDGKNPFVFSQGDATGYGLHGDFFNGWDVEVLQKAVNTCTDMSGQVEKCAAVTMYTTEESNACKIPSSLNEQVSKNLTALPGCNTLTYGPTRATTTSAANCTSHTPTLNAAGPSDHIDLTQTKRWQYIGCGTDSVTDRAMTGAWTYNDTMTVESCINYCIAGKFSYAAPENGNECFCNNELDVKRLPKEGIMGSCAMPCVGNKEQVCGNAGSMSIYRRCEDDGGECRNNDVGGVAAAVASRSTSSSMTTVIVPAATLLGRA
;
A
#
# COMPACT_ATOMS: atom_id res chain seq x y z
N MET A 1 -6.23 -0.81 10.79
CA MET A 1 -4.92 -0.38 11.33
C MET A 1 -3.83 -0.82 10.36
N PHE A 2 -3.37 0.07 9.47
CA PHE A 2 -2.46 -0.32 8.38
C PHE A 2 -1.01 -0.26 8.83
N HIS A 3 -0.35 -1.42 8.79
CA HIS A 3 1.09 -1.63 8.87
C HIS A 3 1.85 -0.76 9.88
N GLN A 4 1.36 -0.72 11.12
CA GLN A 4 2.00 0.06 12.17
C GLN A 4 3.12 -0.71 12.87
N VAL A 5 3.22 -2.04 12.71
CA VAL A 5 4.27 -2.84 13.34
C VAL A 5 5.55 -2.79 12.49
N LYS A 6 6.67 -2.35 13.08
CA LYS A 6 7.94 -2.17 12.35
C LYS A 6 8.60 -3.48 11.91
N GLU A 7 8.35 -4.55 12.64
CA GLU A 7 8.91 -5.87 12.38
C GLU A 7 8.11 -6.68 11.35
N ASP A 8 6.93 -6.21 10.99
CA ASP A 8 6.18 -6.71 9.85
C ASP A 8 6.67 -5.97 8.59
N LYS A 9 7.13 -6.69 7.57
CA LYS A 9 7.42 -6.13 6.24
C LYS A 9 6.74 -6.95 5.14
N SER A 10 5.67 -7.63 5.52
CA SER A 10 4.93 -8.53 4.63
C SER A 10 4.18 -7.74 3.56
N ASN A 11 3.94 -8.39 2.42
CA ASN A 11 3.03 -7.86 1.41
C ASN A 11 1.65 -8.47 1.60
N TYR A 12 0.64 -7.59 1.56
CA TYR A 12 -0.76 -7.92 1.66
C TYR A 12 -1.48 -7.30 0.47
N TRP A 13 -2.23 -8.09 -0.28
CA TRP A 13 -2.88 -7.60 -1.50
C TRP A 13 -4.31 -8.13 -1.63
N THR A 14 -5.21 -7.29 -2.11
CA THR A 14 -6.59 -7.62 -2.48
C THR A 14 -6.99 -6.85 -3.73
N PRO A 15 -7.96 -7.33 -4.52
CA PRO A 15 -8.42 -6.60 -5.70
C PRO A 15 -9.15 -5.31 -5.31
N GLN A 16 -8.90 -4.23 -6.06
CA GLN A 16 -9.59 -2.95 -5.88
C GLN A 16 -11.06 -3.07 -6.32
N LEU A 17 -11.98 -2.54 -5.51
CA LEU A 17 -13.39 -2.41 -5.88
C LEU A 17 -13.64 -1.15 -6.70
N TYR A 18 -14.45 -1.25 -7.74
CA TYR A 18 -14.87 -0.16 -8.61
C TYR A 18 -16.39 -0.05 -8.61
N VAL A 19 -16.89 1.18 -8.71
CA VAL A 19 -18.28 1.45 -9.07
C VAL A 19 -18.38 1.58 -10.60
N LYS A 20 -19.41 0.99 -11.19
CA LYS A 20 -19.83 1.24 -12.57
C LYS A 20 -20.91 2.32 -12.57
N TYR A 21 -20.69 3.42 -13.28
CA TYR A 21 -21.68 4.49 -13.35
C TYR A 21 -22.95 4.08 -14.11
N LYS A 22 -24.11 4.45 -13.56
CA LYS A 22 -25.43 4.10 -14.11
C LYS A 22 -25.66 4.64 -15.51
N ASN A 23 -25.11 5.82 -15.80
CA ASN A 23 -25.16 6.47 -17.11
C ASN A 23 -24.28 5.79 -18.18
N GLY A 24 -23.50 4.77 -17.81
CA GLY A 24 -22.59 4.06 -18.71
C GLY A 24 -21.29 4.80 -19.04
N THR A 25 -20.96 5.90 -18.35
CA THR A 25 -19.76 6.70 -18.64
C THR A 25 -18.46 6.08 -18.13
N GLY A 26 -18.53 4.92 -17.46
CA GLY A 26 -17.34 4.16 -17.07
C GLY A 26 -17.33 3.77 -15.61
N PHE A 27 -16.13 3.81 -15.00
CA PHE A 27 -15.83 3.31 -13.67
C PHE A 27 -15.09 4.33 -12.82
N ALA A 28 -15.18 4.18 -11.50
CA ALA A 28 -14.30 4.84 -10.54
C ALA A 28 -13.95 3.90 -9.39
N PRO A 29 -12.74 4.01 -8.81
CA PRO A 29 -12.37 3.22 -7.64
C PRO A 29 -13.26 3.61 -6.46
N VAL A 30 -13.76 2.62 -5.73
CA VAL A 30 -14.45 2.82 -4.46
C VAL A 30 -13.38 3.02 -3.39
N PRO A 31 -13.35 4.18 -2.70
CA PRO A 31 -12.39 4.40 -1.63
C PRO A 31 -12.53 3.35 -0.54
N VAL A 32 -11.39 2.95 0.02
CA VAL A 32 -11.38 2.21 1.28
C VAL A 32 -11.42 3.25 2.40
N MET A 33 -12.23 3.01 3.42
CA MET A 33 -12.33 3.83 4.61
C MET A 33 -11.14 3.54 5.52
N GLY A 34 -10.58 4.57 6.14
CA GLY A 34 -9.64 4.40 7.23
C GLY A 34 -10.36 4.02 8.53
N ASP A 35 -9.62 3.44 9.47
CA ASP A 35 -10.13 3.15 10.80
C ASP A 35 -10.02 4.40 11.69
N GLY A 36 -11.16 4.90 12.20
CA GLY A 36 -11.17 5.94 13.25
C GLY A 36 -10.68 7.31 12.80
N ASP A 37 -9.41 7.62 13.08
CA ASP A 37 -8.71 8.88 12.79
C ASP A 37 -7.94 8.85 11.45
N ASP A 38 -7.88 7.70 10.80
CA ASP A 38 -7.14 7.50 9.57
C ASP A 38 -7.89 8.10 8.35
N THR A 39 -7.23 9.03 7.67
CA THR A 39 -7.75 9.70 6.47
C THR A 39 -7.25 9.05 5.18
N ASN A 40 -6.28 8.13 5.26
CA ASN A 40 -5.78 7.35 4.14
C ASN A 40 -6.24 5.89 4.33
N GLY A 41 -7.31 5.49 3.64
CA GLY A 41 -7.85 4.12 3.80
C GLY A 41 -6.86 2.99 3.51
N GLY A 42 -7.31 1.75 3.73
CA GLY A 42 -6.51 0.53 3.55
C GLY A 42 -7.20 -0.72 4.10
N MET A 43 -6.49 -1.84 4.18
CA MET A 43 -7.01 -3.12 4.67
C MET A 43 -6.48 -3.52 6.05
N THR A 44 -7.36 -3.83 6.99
CA THR A 44 -6.95 -4.24 8.34
C THR A 44 -6.60 -5.72 8.31
N VAL A 45 -5.37 -6.04 8.70
CA VAL A 45 -4.85 -7.40 8.74
C VAL A 45 -4.78 -7.87 10.18
N TYR A 46 -5.55 -8.91 10.49
CA TYR A 46 -5.57 -9.52 11.80
C TYR A 46 -4.72 -10.79 11.82
N TYR A 47 -3.92 -10.93 12.87
CA TYR A 47 -3.25 -12.16 13.25
C TYR A 47 -4.01 -12.77 14.44
N LEU A 48 -4.83 -13.78 14.17
CA LEU A 48 -5.79 -14.34 15.13
C LEU A 48 -5.32 -15.70 15.67
N GLN A 49 -5.29 -15.83 17.00
CA GLN A 49 -4.94 -17.08 17.69
C GLN A 49 -6.12 -18.09 17.67
N ARG A 50 -6.52 -18.55 16.47
CA ARG A 50 -7.60 -19.53 16.29
C ARG A 50 -7.10 -20.95 16.53
N ARG A 51 -7.07 -21.36 17.80
CA ARG A 51 -6.72 -22.73 18.17
C ARG A 51 -7.83 -23.72 17.81
N GLY A 52 -7.47 -24.97 17.57
CA GLY A 52 -8.35 -26.12 17.47
C GLY A 52 -8.84 -26.57 18.84
N ASP A 53 -9.21 -27.84 18.97
CA ASP A 53 -9.84 -28.34 20.20
C ASP A 53 -8.88 -28.27 21.41
N ASN A 54 -7.59 -28.46 21.15
CA ASN A 54 -6.54 -28.25 22.15
C ASN A 54 -6.20 -26.76 22.29
N GLN A 55 -6.86 -26.09 23.22
CA GLN A 55 -6.62 -24.67 23.53
C GLN A 55 -5.20 -24.38 24.08
N THR A 56 -4.40 -25.41 24.38
CA THR A 56 -2.98 -25.26 24.77
C THR A 56 -1.99 -25.52 23.64
N GLU A 57 -2.46 -25.87 22.44
CA GLU A 57 -1.57 -26.12 21.30
C GLU A 57 -0.68 -24.91 20.99
N GLN A 58 0.48 -25.16 20.40
CA GLN A 58 1.34 -24.09 19.96
C GLN A 58 0.93 -23.68 18.55
N LEU A 59 0.64 -22.38 18.37
CA LEU A 59 0.49 -21.79 17.05
C LEU A 59 1.85 -21.32 16.54
N HIS A 60 2.06 -21.45 15.23
CA HIS A 60 3.33 -21.15 14.59
C HIS A 60 3.28 -19.84 13.80
N ALA A 61 4.37 -19.08 13.88
CA ALA A 61 4.63 -17.98 12.96
C ALA A 61 4.91 -18.51 11.54
N PHE A 62 4.71 -17.66 10.54
CA PHE A 62 5.05 -17.98 9.16
C PHE A 62 6.58 -18.00 8.99
N PRO A 63 7.15 -19.01 8.32
CA PRO A 63 8.58 -19.04 8.00
C PRO A 63 8.95 -17.98 6.96
N GLU A 64 10.24 -17.62 6.90
CA GLU A 64 10.75 -16.68 5.89
C GLU A 64 10.47 -17.18 4.47
N GLY A 65 10.02 -16.30 3.58
CA GLY A 65 9.69 -16.62 2.19
C GLY A 65 8.35 -17.34 2.00
N PHE A 66 7.58 -17.56 3.06
CA PHE A 66 6.25 -18.15 3.00
C PHE A 66 5.27 -17.26 2.22
N ARG A 67 4.43 -17.87 1.36
CA ARG A 67 3.38 -17.14 0.64
C ARG A 67 2.17 -18.00 0.35
N MET A 68 0.98 -17.39 0.36
CA MET A 68 -0.27 -18.10 0.09
C MET A 68 -1.36 -17.16 -0.46
N ILE A 69 -2.37 -17.74 -1.11
CA ILE A 69 -3.56 -17.04 -1.59
C ILE A 69 -4.83 -17.68 -1.01
N ALA A 70 -5.73 -16.86 -0.46
CA ALA A 70 -7.09 -17.26 -0.07
C ALA A 70 -8.14 -16.70 -1.05
N GLY A 71 -9.24 -17.42 -1.31
CA GLY A 71 -10.21 -17.06 -2.35
C GLY A 71 -9.76 -17.45 -3.76
N ASP A 72 -10.47 -17.01 -4.80
CA ASP A 72 -10.12 -17.34 -6.19
C ASP A 72 -10.67 -16.28 -7.16
N PRO A 73 -9.82 -15.57 -7.94
CA PRO A 73 -10.23 -14.45 -8.80
C PRO A 73 -11.28 -14.80 -9.85
N ASP A 74 -11.39 -16.06 -10.26
CA ASP A 74 -12.28 -16.46 -11.34
C ASP A 74 -13.65 -16.94 -10.84
N THR A 75 -13.81 -17.14 -9.54
CA THR A 75 -15.06 -17.71 -8.98
C THR A 75 -16.21 -16.70 -9.09
N ARG A 76 -17.41 -17.17 -9.47
CA ARG A 76 -18.62 -16.35 -9.64
C ARG A 76 -19.86 -16.91 -8.94
N SER A 77 -19.69 -17.97 -8.15
CA SER A 77 -20.72 -18.58 -7.32
C SER A 77 -20.07 -19.36 -6.18
N SER A 78 -20.74 -19.46 -5.05
CA SER A 78 -20.27 -20.32 -3.95
C SER A 78 -20.44 -21.80 -4.29
N ASP A 79 -19.44 -22.61 -3.96
CA ASP A 79 -19.47 -24.07 -3.98
C ASP A 79 -19.76 -24.68 -2.59
N GLY A 80 -19.96 -23.83 -1.57
CA GLY A 80 -20.20 -24.25 -0.18
C GLY A 80 -18.96 -24.74 0.58
N SER A 81 -17.78 -24.74 -0.06
CA SER A 81 -16.53 -25.15 0.56
C SER A 81 -16.13 -24.24 1.73
N LEU A 82 -15.23 -24.71 2.60
CA LEU A 82 -14.66 -23.85 3.66
C LEU A 82 -13.91 -22.66 3.07
N ALA A 83 -13.28 -22.82 1.91
CA ALA A 83 -12.65 -21.72 1.20
C ALA A 83 -13.67 -20.66 0.77
N ALA A 84 -14.83 -21.08 0.23
CA ALA A 84 -15.91 -20.15 -0.11
C ALA A 84 -16.52 -19.48 1.13
N GLN A 85 -16.61 -20.19 2.26
CA GLN A 85 -17.07 -19.62 3.53
C GLN A 85 -16.10 -18.59 4.12
N GLY A 86 -14.80 -18.75 3.85
CA GLY A 86 -13.76 -17.81 4.25
C GLY A 86 -13.80 -16.47 3.51
N ILE A 87 -14.64 -16.36 2.47
CA ILE A 87 -14.90 -15.12 1.74
C ILE A 87 -16.30 -14.63 2.12
N SER A 88 -16.39 -13.46 2.74
CA SER A 88 -17.69 -12.90 3.14
C SER A 88 -17.77 -11.38 2.97
N PHE A 89 -19.01 -10.90 3.00
CA PHE A 89 -19.37 -9.51 2.89
C PHE A 89 -20.39 -9.16 3.98
N ASN A 90 -20.07 -8.15 4.78
CA ASN A 90 -21.02 -7.54 5.70
C ASN A 90 -21.47 -6.17 5.18
N CYS A 91 -22.78 -5.98 5.07
CA CYS A 91 -23.37 -4.72 4.66
C CYS A 91 -23.63 -3.85 5.89
N LEU A 92 -22.73 -2.90 6.14
CA LEU A 92 -22.77 -2.10 7.35
C LEU A 92 -24.01 -1.19 7.35
N GLY A 93 -24.71 -1.14 8.49
CA GLY A 93 -25.96 -0.38 8.65
C GLY A 93 -27.23 -1.10 8.15
N ALA A 94 -27.11 -2.22 7.44
CA ALA A 94 -28.29 -2.98 6.99
C ALA A 94 -28.86 -3.93 8.06
N ASN A 95 -28.08 -4.28 9.09
CA ASN A 95 -28.44 -5.26 10.14
C ASN A 95 -28.89 -6.63 9.58
N LEU A 96 -28.26 -7.05 8.48
CA LEU A 96 -28.47 -8.35 7.85
C LEU A 96 -27.27 -9.28 8.09
N LEU A 97 -27.48 -10.58 7.85
CA LEU A 97 -26.41 -11.57 7.94
C LEU A 97 -25.33 -11.33 6.87
N GLU A 98 -24.11 -11.75 7.17
CA GLU A 98 -23.03 -11.80 6.17
C GLU A 98 -23.40 -12.72 5.01
N THR A 99 -22.88 -12.39 3.83
CA THR A 99 -23.13 -13.11 2.58
C THR A 99 -21.80 -13.48 1.93
N ASN A 100 -21.74 -14.58 1.16
CA ASN A 100 -20.49 -14.99 0.47
C ASN A 100 -20.29 -14.30 -0.90
N GLY A 101 -21.32 -13.62 -1.40
CA GLY A 101 -21.25 -12.77 -2.59
C GLY A 101 -21.59 -11.33 -2.21
N MET A 102 -21.30 -10.37 -3.09
CA MET A 102 -21.65 -8.98 -2.82
C MET A 102 -23.18 -8.82 -2.67
N PRO A 103 -23.65 -8.09 -1.65
CA PRO A 103 -25.07 -7.79 -1.46
C PRO A 103 -25.72 -7.13 -2.67
N ASN A 104 -26.97 -7.47 -2.95
CA ASN A 104 -27.82 -6.82 -3.96
C ASN A 104 -28.76 -5.77 -3.32
N TYR A 105 -28.31 -5.12 -2.27
CA TYR A 105 -29.00 -4.05 -1.57
C TYR A 105 -28.00 -3.02 -1.05
N THR A 106 -28.45 -1.79 -0.84
CA THR A 106 -27.60 -0.68 -0.43
C THR A 106 -27.01 -0.90 0.96
N CYS A 107 -25.77 -0.47 1.16
CA CYS A 107 -25.05 -0.53 2.43
C CYS A 107 -24.80 0.89 2.97
N PRO A 108 -25.68 1.42 3.85
CA PRO A 108 -25.59 2.80 4.32
C PRO A 108 -24.30 3.14 5.07
N GLY A 109 -23.69 2.14 5.73
CA GLY A 109 -22.42 2.30 6.44
C GLY A 109 -21.19 1.84 5.64
N GLY A 110 -21.34 1.53 4.34
CA GLY A 110 -20.30 0.93 3.52
C GLY A 110 -20.34 -0.60 3.48
N LEU A 111 -19.51 -1.18 2.62
CA LEU A 111 -19.40 -2.62 2.41
C LEU A 111 -18.10 -3.11 3.05
N ARG A 112 -18.21 -3.99 4.04
CA ARG A 112 -17.06 -4.68 4.59
C ARG A 112 -16.84 -5.99 3.83
N ALA A 113 -15.72 -6.11 3.14
CA ALA A 113 -15.26 -7.31 2.48
C ALA A 113 -14.24 -8.05 3.35
N GLN A 114 -14.30 -9.38 3.37
CA GLN A 114 -13.60 -10.22 4.35
C GLN A 114 -12.93 -11.40 3.67
N VAL A 115 -11.65 -11.62 3.97
CA VAL A 115 -10.87 -12.78 3.49
C VAL A 115 -10.21 -13.48 4.67
N PHE A 116 -10.58 -14.71 4.94
CA PHE A 116 -9.96 -15.54 5.97
C PHE A 116 -9.07 -16.60 5.31
N PHE A 117 -7.79 -16.61 5.67
CA PHE A 117 -6.81 -17.50 5.06
C PHE A 117 -6.84 -18.92 5.67
N PRO A 118 -6.47 -19.95 4.89
CA PRO A 118 -6.21 -21.27 5.45
C PRO A 118 -5.05 -21.22 6.45
N GLN A 119 -5.18 -21.92 7.57
CA GLN A 119 -4.27 -21.84 8.72
C GLN A 119 -3.50 -23.14 9.00
N CYS A 120 -3.70 -24.19 8.21
CA CYS A 120 -2.99 -25.46 8.38
C CYS A 120 -1.97 -25.64 7.27
N TRP A 121 -0.69 -25.71 7.64
CA TRP A 121 0.44 -25.85 6.73
C TRP A 121 0.96 -27.29 6.67
N ASP A 122 1.41 -27.72 5.48
CA ASP A 122 2.02 -29.04 5.26
C ASP A 122 3.35 -29.28 6.01
N GLY A 123 3.91 -28.22 6.60
CA GLY A 123 5.14 -28.28 7.39
C GLY A 123 6.42 -28.36 6.55
N LYS A 124 6.31 -28.22 5.22
CA LYS A 124 7.42 -28.43 4.28
C LYS A 124 7.55 -27.33 3.25
N ASN A 125 6.47 -26.98 2.55
CA ASN A 125 6.54 -26.14 1.36
C ASN A 125 6.19 -24.70 1.72
N LEU A 126 7.13 -23.77 1.54
CA LEU A 126 6.87 -22.33 1.74
C LEU A 126 5.87 -21.74 0.73
N ASP A 127 5.66 -22.47 -0.37
CA ASP A 127 4.73 -22.15 -1.44
C ASP A 127 4.43 -23.42 -2.27
N SER A 128 3.35 -23.38 -3.03
CA SER A 128 3.01 -24.38 -4.06
C SER A 128 2.80 -23.70 -5.42
N PRO A 129 2.86 -24.42 -6.55
CA PRO A 129 2.68 -23.82 -7.88
C PRO A 129 1.36 -23.05 -8.07
N ASP A 130 0.33 -23.40 -7.30
CA ASP A 130 -0.99 -22.74 -7.28
C ASP A 130 -1.15 -21.76 -6.10
N HIS A 131 -0.10 -21.56 -5.30
CA HIS A 131 -0.07 -20.74 -4.08
C HIS A 131 -1.09 -21.14 -3.01
N LYS A 132 -1.65 -22.36 -3.08
CA LYS A 132 -2.77 -22.83 -2.26
C LYS A 132 -2.55 -24.21 -1.66
N SER A 133 -2.13 -25.20 -2.45
CA SER A 133 -2.14 -26.61 -2.06
C SER A 133 -1.19 -27.00 -0.92
N HIS A 134 -0.25 -26.13 -0.55
CA HIS A 134 0.60 -26.32 0.63
C HIS A 134 -0.11 -25.90 1.93
N MET A 135 -1.32 -25.34 1.82
CA MET A 135 -2.19 -24.92 2.89
C MET A 135 -3.55 -25.62 2.83
N SER A 136 -4.18 -25.75 3.98
CA SER A 136 -5.55 -26.24 4.12
C SER A 136 -6.32 -25.44 5.15
N TYR A 137 -7.64 -25.33 4.96
CA TYR A 137 -8.53 -24.98 6.07
C TYR A 137 -8.58 -26.15 7.07
N PRO A 138 -9.03 -25.92 8.32
CA PRO A 138 -9.14 -26.98 9.32
C PRO A 138 -10.12 -28.06 8.90
N SER A 139 -10.00 -29.22 9.53
CA SER A 139 -10.98 -30.30 9.39
C SER A 139 -12.32 -29.87 9.99
N GLY A 140 -13.42 -30.21 9.32
CA GLY A 140 -14.78 -29.97 9.81
C GLY A 140 -15.60 -29.06 8.90
N THR A 141 -16.47 -28.26 9.50
CA THR A 141 -17.46 -27.41 8.79
C THR A 141 -17.29 -25.92 9.09
N VAL A 142 -16.22 -25.52 9.78
CA VAL A 142 -15.96 -24.13 10.18
C VAL A 142 -14.61 -23.72 9.61
N TYR A 143 -14.59 -22.65 8.82
CA TYR A 143 -13.37 -22.21 8.13
C TYR A 143 -12.34 -21.57 9.08
N ASN A 144 -12.80 -20.89 10.14
CA ASN A 144 -11.96 -20.10 11.05
C ASN A 144 -11.69 -20.77 12.41
N GLY A 145 -11.84 -22.08 12.50
CA GLY A 145 -11.55 -22.83 13.74
C GLY A 145 -11.69 -24.33 13.55
N GLY A 146 -10.88 -25.09 14.29
CA GLY A 146 -10.85 -26.55 14.22
C GLY A 146 -9.43 -27.10 14.20
N ASN A 147 -9.32 -28.43 14.15
CA ASN A 147 -8.03 -29.11 14.12
C ASN A 147 -7.48 -29.19 12.70
N CYS A 148 -6.16 -29.05 12.57
CA CYS A 148 -5.50 -29.25 11.30
C CYS A 148 -5.55 -30.71 10.83
N PRO A 149 -5.80 -30.96 9.53
CA PRO A 149 -5.82 -32.32 8.99
C PRO A 149 -4.41 -32.93 9.03
N PRO A 150 -4.28 -34.27 9.06
CA PRO A 150 -2.97 -34.94 9.07
C PRO A 150 -2.07 -34.61 7.87
N THR A 151 -2.65 -34.20 6.74
CA THR A 151 -1.91 -33.75 5.55
C THR A 151 -1.27 -32.38 5.72
N HIS A 152 -1.78 -31.56 6.65
CA HIS A 152 -1.31 -30.20 6.93
C HIS A 152 -1.17 -29.99 8.44
N PRO A 153 -0.23 -30.68 9.11
CA PRO A 153 -0.24 -30.82 10.56
C PRO A 153 0.19 -29.58 11.34
N VAL A 154 0.76 -28.55 10.69
CA VAL A 154 1.30 -27.37 11.38
C VAL A 154 0.23 -26.28 11.44
N HIS A 155 -0.25 -25.98 12.65
CA HIS A 155 -1.24 -24.92 12.87
C HIS A 155 -0.56 -23.55 12.96
N MET A 156 -0.76 -22.72 11.95
CA MET A 156 -0.21 -21.38 11.87
C MET A 156 -1.12 -20.37 12.57
N ILE A 157 -0.57 -19.23 12.97
CA ILE A 157 -1.37 -18.05 13.31
C ILE A 157 -2.28 -17.69 12.13
N SER A 158 -3.58 -17.43 12.38
CA SER A 158 -4.53 -17.20 11.28
C SER A 158 -4.46 -15.76 10.78
N ILE A 159 -4.49 -15.57 9.46
CA ILE A 159 -4.62 -14.26 8.83
C ILE A 159 -6.07 -14.01 8.45
N PHE A 160 -6.59 -12.85 8.82
CA PHE A 160 -7.90 -12.36 8.41
C PHE A 160 -7.79 -10.93 7.90
N TYR A 161 -8.26 -10.69 6.69
CA TYR A 161 -8.34 -9.36 6.09
C TYR A 161 -9.74 -8.80 6.25
N GLU A 162 -9.81 -7.54 6.67
CA GLU A 162 -11.02 -6.73 6.70
C GLU A 162 -10.80 -5.47 5.83
N ILE A 163 -11.63 -5.30 4.81
CA ILE A 163 -11.56 -4.17 3.88
C ILE A 163 -12.89 -3.42 3.95
N LEU A 164 -12.84 -2.13 4.31
CA LEU A 164 -14.03 -1.30 4.46
C LEU A 164 -14.21 -0.40 3.24
N TYR A 165 -15.00 -0.80 2.25
CA TYR A 165 -15.27 0.03 1.08
C TYR A 165 -16.38 1.06 1.37
N ASP A 166 -16.12 2.33 1.03
CA ASP A 166 -17.07 3.45 1.15
C ASP A 166 -18.13 3.43 0.02
N THR A 167 -18.93 2.36 0.00
CA THR A 167 -19.97 2.16 -1.02
C THR A 167 -21.17 3.09 -0.83
N ALA A 168 -21.35 3.65 0.37
CA ALA A 168 -22.48 4.51 0.71
C ALA A 168 -22.52 5.79 -0.16
N ARG A 169 -21.34 6.31 -0.54
CA ARG A 169 -21.22 7.50 -1.40
C ARG A 169 -21.67 7.30 -2.84
N PHE A 170 -21.95 6.06 -3.23
CA PHE A 170 -22.41 5.68 -4.57
C PHE A 170 -23.86 5.19 -4.57
N GLU A 171 -24.66 5.58 -3.57
CA GLU A 171 -26.08 5.22 -3.49
C GLU A 171 -26.86 5.60 -4.77
N SER A 172 -26.54 6.73 -5.39
CA SER A 172 -27.17 7.18 -6.65
C SER A 172 -26.88 6.30 -7.86
N GLU A 173 -25.85 5.46 -7.80
CA GLU A 173 -25.46 4.58 -8.91
C GLU A 173 -26.21 3.24 -8.91
N TRP A 174 -26.98 2.95 -7.86
CA TRP A 174 -27.84 1.77 -7.83
C TRP A 174 -28.98 1.87 -8.85
N ASP A 175 -29.30 0.74 -9.49
CA ASP A 175 -30.35 0.66 -10.52
C ASP A 175 -31.34 -0.44 -10.18
N ASP A 176 -32.49 -0.07 -9.58
CA ASP A 176 -33.56 -0.98 -9.17
C ASP A 176 -33.06 -2.19 -8.34
N GLY A 177 -32.19 -1.93 -7.37
CA GLY A 177 -31.59 -2.97 -6.51
C GLY A 177 -30.46 -3.77 -7.17
N LYS A 178 -30.02 -3.40 -8.37
CA LYS A 178 -28.81 -3.98 -8.97
C LYS A 178 -27.58 -3.33 -8.36
N ASN A 179 -26.68 -4.19 -7.88
CA ASN A 179 -25.37 -3.82 -7.39
C ASN A 179 -24.53 -3.16 -8.51
N PRO A 180 -24.02 -1.93 -8.33
CA PRO A 180 -23.16 -1.25 -9.31
C PRO A 180 -21.68 -1.60 -9.15
N PHE A 181 -21.29 -2.38 -8.13
CA PHE A 181 -19.90 -2.63 -7.79
C PHE A 181 -19.31 -3.85 -8.52
N VAL A 182 -18.02 -3.75 -8.84
CA VAL A 182 -17.24 -4.78 -9.51
C VAL A 182 -15.80 -4.73 -9.02
N PHE A 183 -15.17 -5.89 -8.78
CA PHE A 183 -13.73 -5.92 -8.51
C PHE A 183 -12.89 -5.76 -9.78
N SER A 184 -11.62 -5.35 -9.62
CA SER A 184 -10.70 -5.03 -10.72
C SER A 184 -10.54 -6.14 -11.76
N GLN A 185 -10.63 -7.42 -11.36
CA GLN A 185 -10.63 -8.60 -12.22
C GLN A 185 -11.97 -8.84 -12.96
N GLY A 186 -12.92 -7.91 -12.88
CA GLY A 186 -14.19 -7.96 -13.58
C GLY A 186 -15.28 -8.79 -12.88
N ASP A 187 -15.11 -9.10 -11.59
CA ASP A 187 -16.12 -9.82 -10.82
C ASP A 187 -17.23 -8.88 -10.30
N ALA A 188 -18.43 -9.00 -10.87
CA ALA A 188 -19.62 -8.27 -10.43
C ALA A 188 -20.47 -9.04 -9.38
N THR A 189 -20.01 -10.22 -8.97
CA THR A 189 -20.73 -11.12 -8.05
C THR A 189 -20.17 -11.10 -6.63
N GLY A 190 -18.90 -10.78 -6.45
CA GLY A 190 -18.19 -10.77 -5.18
C GLY A 190 -17.48 -12.09 -4.82
N TYR A 191 -17.88 -13.20 -5.44
CA TYR A 191 -17.30 -14.52 -5.15
C TYR A 191 -15.84 -14.66 -5.60
N GLY A 192 -15.36 -13.74 -6.44
CA GLY A 192 -13.99 -13.67 -6.93
C GLY A 192 -13.04 -12.90 -6.00
N LEU A 193 -13.52 -12.41 -4.85
CA LEU A 193 -12.67 -11.79 -3.84
C LEU A 193 -11.60 -12.80 -3.38
N HIS A 194 -10.37 -12.32 -3.29
CA HIS A 194 -9.22 -13.09 -2.84
C HIS A 194 -8.24 -12.15 -2.13
N GLY A 195 -7.32 -12.76 -1.41
CA GLY A 195 -6.21 -12.06 -0.77
C GLY A 195 -4.92 -12.83 -0.94
N ASP A 196 -3.84 -12.09 -1.12
CA ASP A 196 -2.49 -12.62 -1.30
C ASP A 196 -1.61 -12.20 -0.12
N PHE A 197 -0.88 -13.15 0.43
CA PHE A 197 0.05 -12.92 1.53
C PHE A 197 1.45 -13.37 1.13
N PHE A 198 2.44 -12.50 1.35
CA PHE A 198 3.86 -12.84 1.29
C PHE A 198 4.51 -12.42 2.61
N ASN A 199 5.03 -13.39 3.35
CA ASN A 199 5.60 -13.15 4.66
C ASN A 199 6.89 -12.31 4.58
N GLY A 200 6.89 -11.21 5.31
CA GLY A 200 8.06 -10.36 5.53
C GLY A 200 8.27 -10.03 7.00
N TRP A 201 7.64 -10.77 7.93
CA TRP A 201 7.88 -10.61 9.35
C TRP A 201 9.30 -11.00 9.74
N ASP A 202 9.85 -10.31 10.74
CA ASP A 202 10.83 -10.93 11.64
C ASP A 202 10.15 -12.12 12.33
N VAL A 203 10.54 -13.33 11.92
CA VAL A 203 9.89 -14.57 12.31
C VAL A 203 9.98 -14.81 13.82
N GLU A 204 11.10 -14.44 14.45
CA GLU A 204 11.27 -14.62 15.90
C GLU A 204 10.35 -13.67 16.68
N VAL A 205 10.24 -12.43 16.22
CA VAL A 205 9.34 -11.44 16.81
C VAL A 205 7.88 -11.86 16.63
N LEU A 206 7.48 -12.30 15.43
CA LEU A 206 6.12 -12.80 15.20
C LEU A 206 5.83 -14.01 16.09
N GLN A 207 6.75 -14.97 16.20
CA GLN A 207 6.55 -16.15 17.05
C GLN A 207 6.41 -15.76 18.53
N LYS A 208 7.21 -14.79 18.99
CA LYS A 208 7.07 -14.23 20.34
C LYS A 208 5.70 -13.58 20.53
N ALA A 209 5.27 -12.74 19.59
CA ALA A 209 3.96 -12.10 19.63
C ALA A 209 2.81 -13.12 19.67
N VAL A 210 2.86 -14.16 18.82
CA VAL A 210 1.90 -15.28 18.81
C VAL A 210 1.80 -15.94 20.19
N ASN A 211 2.92 -16.06 20.90
CA ASN A 211 2.96 -16.72 22.22
C ASN A 211 2.51 -15.79 23.36
N THR A 212 2.81 -14.49 23.29
CA THR A 212 2.68 -13.59 24.46
C THR A 212 1.59 -12.54 24.34
N CYS A 213 1.15 -12.20 23.13
CA CYS A 213 0.21 -11.11 22.87
C CYS A 213 -1.22 -11.65 22.70
N THR A 214 -1.82 -12.05 23.83
CA THR A 214 -3.11 -12.75 23.90
C THR A 214 -4.24 -11.88 24.48
N ASP A 215 -4.05 -10.56 24.55
CA ASP A 215 -5.06 -9.62 25.05
C ASP A 215 -6.29 -9.59 24.12
N MET A 216 -7.47 -9.85 24.69
CA MET A 216 -8.73 -9.95 23.93
C MET A 216 -9.23 -8.60 23.37
N SER A 217 -8.64 -7.47 23.76
CA SER A 217 -8.99 -6.17 23.20
C SER A 217 -8.55 -5.99 21.75
N GLY A 218 -7.64 -6.84 21.25
CA GLY A 218 -7.10 -6.72 19.89
C GLY A 218 -6.23 -5.49 19.66
N GLN A 219 -5.87 -4.75 20.71
CA GLN A 219 -5.00 -3.58 20.65
C GLN A 219 -3.54 -4.03 20.57
N VAL A 220 -2.93 -3.86 19.39
CA VAL A 220 -1.55 -4.26 19.12
C VAL A 220 -0.55 -3.46 19.95
N GLU A 221 -0.89 -2.25 20.38
CA GLU A 221 -0.05 -1.36 21.20
C GLU A 221 0.23 -1.94 22.58
N LYS A 222 -0.60 -2.89 23.04
CA LYS A 222 -0.37 -3.65 24.28
C LYS A 222 0.60 -4.81 24.11
N CYS A 223 0.94 -5.18 22.87
CA CYS A 223 1.86 -6.27 22.58
C CYS A 223 3.30 -5.78 22.74
N ALA A 224 3.90 -6.05 23.91
CA ALA A 224 5.29 -5.68 24.20
C ALA A 224 6.34 -6.43 23.34
N ALA A 225 5.92 -7.33 22.45
CA ALA A 225 6.82 -8.04 21.54
C ALA A 225 7.18 -7.20 20.30
N VAL A 226 6.37 -6.20 19.93
CA VAL A 226 6.51 -5.44 18.68
C VAL A 226 6.76 -3.96 18.95
N THR A 227 7.26 -3.25 17.94
CA THR A 227 7.40 -1.80 17.98
C THR A 227 6.54 -1.13 16.91
N MET A 228 6.10 0.10 17.18
CA MET A 228 5.07 0.77 16.37
C MET A 228 5.60 2.02 15.65
N TYR A 229 5.25 2.19 14.38
CA TYR A 229 5.29 3.45 13.66
C TYR A 229 4.22 4.41 14.20
N THR A 230 4.43 5.72 14.07
CA THR A 230 3.35 6.68 14.31
C THR A 230 2.32 6.66 13.18
N THR A 231 1.13 7.22 13.40
CA THR A 231 0.11 7.37 12.36
C THR A 231 0.64 8.18 11.18
N GLU A 232 1.42 9.24 11.42
CA GLU A 232 2.03 10.07 10.38
C GLU A 232 3.07 9.29 9.57
N GLU A 233 3.91 8.48 10.23
CA GLU A 233 4.90 7.63 9.57
C GLU A 233 4.24 6.59 8.67
N SER A 234 3.19 5.93 9.19
CA SER A 234 2.42 4.93 8.44
C SER A 234 1.74 5.56 7.22
N ASN A 235 1.13 6.72 7.39
CA ASN A 235 0.47 7.47 6.31
C ASN A 235 1.42 8.00 5.23
N ALA A 236 2.68 8.21 5.57
CA ALA A 236 3.72 8.63 4.64
C ALA A 236 4.34 7.45 3.85
N CYS A 237 4.11 6.21 4.30
CA CYS A 237 4.65 5.00 3.69
C CYS A 237 3.83 4.57 2.46
N LYS A 238 4.06 5.27 1.35
CA LYS A 238 3.44 5.00 0.04
C LYS A 238 4.52 4.63 -0.96
N ILE A 239 4.17 3.83 -1.96
CA ILE A 239 5.00 3.55 -3.13
C ILE A 239 4.38 4.20 -4.37
N PRO A 240 5.19 4.66 -5.34
CA PRO A 240 4.65 5.32 -6.51
C PRO A 240 4.10 4.25 -7.47
N SER A 241 3.14 4.60 -8.33
CA SER A 241 2.54 3.66 -9.29
C SER A 241 3.49 3.25 -10.41
N SER A 242 4.24 2.15 -10.26
CA SER A 242 5.19 1.63 -11.27
C SER A 242 4.55 1.21 -12.60
N LEU A 243 3.23 1.20 -12.69
CA LEU A 243 2.47 0.82 -13.88
C LEU A 243 2.04 2.05 -14.68
N ASN A 244 2.29 2.01 -15.98
CA ASN A 244 1.74 2.94 -16.96
C ASN A 244 0.32 2.54 -17.33
N GLU A 245 -0.59 2.71 -16.38
CA GLU A 245 -2.01 2.41 -16.55
C GLU A 245 -2.85 3.36 -15.73
N GLN A 246 -3.95 3.82 -16.33
CA GLN A 246 -4.91 4.64 -15.61
C GLN A 246 -5.74 3.75 -14.69
N VAL A 247 -5.52 3.88 -13.38
CA VAL A 247 -6.23 3.11 -12.34
C VAL A 247 -7.27 3.92 -11.58
N SER A 248 -7.35 5.23 -11.84
CA SER A 248 -8.29 6.15 -11.20
C SER A 248 -8.74 7.27 -12.15
N LYS A 249 -9.94 7.80 -11.90
CA LYS A 249 -10.62 8.93 -12.60
C LYS A 249 -10.90 8.65 -14.08
N ASN A 250 -12.09 8.99 -14.59
CA ASN A 250 -12.46 8.89 -16.02
C ASN A 250 -12.18 7.52 -16.69
N LEU A 251 -12.31 6.41 -15.96
CA LEU A 251 -12.02 5.08 -16.50
C LEU A 251 -13.14 4.62 -17.42
N THR A 252 -12.88 4.43 -18.71
CA THR A 252 -13.88 3.88 -19.65
C THR A 252 -13.98 2.35 -19.60
N ALA A 253 -12.96 1.69 -19.04
CA ALA A 253 -12.88 0.25 -18.80
C ALA A 253 -12.17 -0.02 -17.46
N LEU A 254 -12.31 -1.23 -16.91
CA LEU A 254 -11.51 -1.64 -15.75
C LEU A 254 -10.03 -1.71 -16.13
N PRO A 255 -9.11 -1.41 -15.18
CA PRO A 255 -7.69 -1.69 -15.37
C PRO A 255 -7.44 -3.14 -15.79
N GLY A 256 -6.42 -3.36 -16.62
CA GLY A 256 -6.11 -4.61 -17.29
C GLY A 256 -7.06 -4.95 -18.44
N CYS A 257 -7.96 -4.03 -18.83
CA CYS A 257 -9.06 -4.31 -19.76
C CYS A 257 -9.94 -5.49 -19.35
N ASN A 258 -10.09 -5.73 -18.04
CA ASN A 258 -10.84 -6.87 -17.52
C ASN A 258 -12.33 -6.79 -17.89
N THR A 259 -12.89 -7.88 -18.41
CA THR A 259 -14.32 -7.96 -18.75
C THR A 259 -15.19 -8.14 -17.52
N LEU A 260 -16.32 -7.44 -17.48
CA LEU A 260 -17.37 -7.69 -16.50
C LEU A 260 -17.95 -9.09 -16.67
N THR A 261 -18.07 -9.81 -15.57
CA THR A 261 -18.63 -11.17 -15.50
C THR A 261 -19.58 -11.26 -14.32
N TYR A 262 -20.80 -11.75 -14.58
CA TYR A 262 -21.91 -11.78 -13.62
C TYR A 262 -22.23 -13.20 -13.11
N GLY A 263 -21.42 -14.19 -13.50
CA GLY A 263 -21.61 -15.58 -13.11
C GLY A 263 -22.83 -16.26 -13.72
N PRO A 264 -23.22 -17.44 -13.19
CA PRO A 264 -22.53 -18.17 -12.12
C PRO A 264 -21.28 -18.91 -12.60
N THR A 265 -21.09 -19.04 -13.90
CA THR A 265 -19.93 -19.72 -14.48
C THR A 265 -18.64 -18.99 -14.08
N ARG A 266 -17.62 -19.77 -13.73
CA ARG A 266 -16.25 -19.29 -13.52
C ARG A 266 -15.83 -18.39 -14.68
N ALA A 267 -15.15 -17.29 -14.39
CA ALA A 267 -14.65 -16.38 -15.40
C ALA A 267 -13.65 -17.08 -16.32
N THR A 268 -13.61 -16.63 -17.57
CA THR A 268 -12.58 -17.01 -18.53
C THR A 268 -11.78 -15.76 -18.85
N THR A 269 -10.48 -15.91 -19.09
CA THR A 269 -9.58 -14.80 -19.42
C THR A 269 -9.96 -14.22 -20.78
N THR A 270 -10.82 -13.19 -20.76
CA THR A 270 -11.22 -12.44 -21.94
C THR A 270 -10.98 -10.95 -21.73
N SER A 271 -10.33 -10.29 -22.68
CA SER A 271 -10.19 -8.84 -22.70
C SER A 271 -11.47 -8.19 -23.22
N ALA A 272 -11.82 -7.02 -22.70
CA ALA A 272 -13.01 -6.29 -23.15
C ALA A 272 -12.91 -5.93 -24.63
N ALA A 273 -13.99 -6.19 -25.39
CA ALA A 273 -14.02 -6.07 -26.85
C ALA A 273 -13.68 -4.66 -27.40
N ASN A 274 -13.84 -3.63 -26.57
CA ASN A 274 -13.54 -2.23 -26.92
C ASN A 274 -12.19 -1.74 -26.40
N CYS A 275 -11.37 -2.64 -25.86
CA CYS A 275 -10.03 -2.34 -25.38
C CYS A 275 -9.01 -2.86 -26.39
N THR A 276 -8.28 -1.97 -27.05
CA THR A 276 -7.07 -2.38 -27.79
C THR A 276 -6.11 -2.99 -26.79
N SER A 277 -5.76 -4.28 -26.94
CA SER A 277 -4.82 -5.07 -26.10
C SER A 277 -3.89 -4.20 -25.25
N HIS A 278 -4.36 -3.78 -24.07
CA HIS A 278 -3.57 -2.93 -23.18
C HIS A 278 -2.80 -3.89 -22.29
N THR A 279 -1.55 -4.14 -22.64
CA THR A 279 -0.60 -4.73 -21.69
C THR A 279 -0.04 -3.55 -20.90
N PRO A 280 -0.38 -3.40 -19.61
CA PRO A 280 0.22 -2.36 -18.80
C PRO A 280 1.73 -2.51 -18.88
N THR A 281 2.42 -1.42 -19.19
CA THR A 281 3.88 -1.40 -19.22
C THR A 281 4.39 -0.90 -17.88
N LEU A 282 5.47 -1.48 -17.38
CA LEU A 282 6.19 -0.84 -16.28
C LEU A 282 6.73 0.50 -16.79
N ASN A 283 6.56 1.55 -16.00
CA ASN A 283 7.20 2.83 -16.27
C ASN A 283 8.72 2.60 -16.30
N ALA A 284 9.36 2.75 -17.46
CA ALA A 284 10.80 2.51 -17.63
C ALA A 284 11.67 3.45 -16.75
N ALA A 285 11.08 4.54 -16.25
CA ALA A 285 11.68 5.50 -15.33
C ALA A 285 11.15 5.39 -13.88
N GLY A 286 10.27 4.44 -13.59
CA GLY A 286 9.42 4.51 -12.41
C GLY A 286 8.43 5.69 -12.50
N PRO A 287 7.60 5.91 -11.47
CA PRO A 287 6.55 6.90 -11.48
C PRO A 287 7.10 8.14 -10.82
N SER A 288 7.28 9.21 -11.59
CA SER A 288 7.80 10.44 -11.01
C SER A 288 6.63 11.24 -10.43
N ASP A 289 6.54 11.30 -9.10
CA ASP A 289 5.69 12.25 -8.35
C ASP A 289 6.21 13.71 -8.48
N HIS A 290 6.97 13.97 -9.55
CA HIS A 290 7.69 15.18 -9.85
C HIS A 290 7.90 15.27 -11.36
N ILE A 291 8.26 16.46 -11.84
CA ILE A 291 8.69 16.66 -13.22
C ILE A 291 10.21 16.87 -13.25
N ASP A 292 10.86 16.38 -14.31
CA ASP A 292 12.31 16.57 -14.45
C ASP A 292 12.64 17.97 -15.00
N LEU A 293 13.26 18.78 -14.15
CA LEU A 293 13.74 20.13 -14.46
C LEU A 293 15.25 20.29 -14.30
N THR A 294 15.96 19.17 -14.13
CA THR A 294 17.41 19.15 -13.89
C THR A 294 18.18 19.72 -15.08
N GLN A 295 17.76 19.39 -16.30
CA GLN A 295 18.39 19.86 -17.53
C GLN A 295 17.92 21.25 -17.96
N THR A 296 16.62 21.52 -17.84
CA THR A 296 15.99 22.74 -18.39
C THR A 296 16.11 23.94 -17.47
N LYS A 297 16.15 23.73 -16.15
CA LYS A 297 16.21 24.81 -15.15
C LYS A 297 17.36 24.69 -14.17
N ARG A 298 18.05 23.54 -14.08
CA ARG A 298 19.01 23.22 -13.02
C ARG A 298 18.34 23.20 -11.64
N TRP A 299 17.14 22.60 -11.57
CA TRP A 299 16.43 22.35 -10.32
C TRP A 299 16.15 20.86 -10.20
N GLN A 300 16.43 20.32 -9.03
CA GLN A 300 16.18 18.91 -8.72
C GLN A 300 15.04 18.79 -7.71
N TYR A 301 14.20 17.79 -7.91
CA TYR A 301 13.24 17.36 -6.91
C TYR A 301 13.97 16.65 -5.77
N ILE A 302 13.75 17.09 -4.53
CA ILE A 302 14.39 16.51 -3.35
C ILE A 302 13.43 15.74 -2.44
N GLY A 303 12.18 15.54 -2.85
CA GLY A 303 11.18 14.75 -2.13
C GLY A 303 9.97 15.54 -1.61
N CYS A 304 9.04 14.84 -0.96
CA CYS A 304 7.87 15.43 -0.32
C CYS A 304 8.17 15.80 1.14
N GLY A 305 8.12 17.10 1.46
CA GLY A 305 8.23 17.59 2.83
C GLY A 305 6.85 17.78 3.48
N THR A 306 6.84 17.98 4.79
CA THR A 306 5.61 18.33 5.53
C THR A 306 5.53 19.84 5.75
N ASP A 307 4.33 20.37 5.88
CA ASP A 307 4.09 21.77 6.26
C ASP A 307 3.02 21.88 7.34
N SER A 308 3.01 23.00 8.07
CA SER A 308 1.98 23.28 9.06
C SER A 308 1.77 24.78 9.20
N VAL A 309 0.51 25.19 9.26
CA VAL A 309 0.15 26.61 9.42
C VAL A 309 0.71 27.24 10.71
N THR A 310 0.97 26.45 11.74
CA THR A 310 1.53 26.92 13.03
C THR A 310 3.05 26.79 13.10
N ASP A 311 3.68 26.09 12.16
CA ASP A 311 5.11 25.79 12.13
C ASP A 311 5.54 25.49 10.68
N ARG A 312 5.67 26.57 9.89
CA ARG A 312 5.84 26.48 8.43
C ARG A 312 7.22 25.98 8.04
N ALA A 313 7.30 25.11 7.04
CA ALA A 313 8.52 24.63 6.42
C ALA A 313 9.28 25.73 5.68
N MET A 314 8.53 26.66 5.07
CA MET A 314 9.05 27.80 4.34
C MET A 314 8.37 29.09 4.81
N THR A 315 9.16 30.06 5.23
CA THR A 315 8.70 31.37 5.73
C THR A 315 9.09 32.52 4.81
N GLY A 316 9.63 32.21 3.62
CA GLY A 316 10.01 33.18 2.60
C GLY A 316 8.81 33.72 1.81
N ALA A 317 8.96 33.82 0.49
CA ALA A 317 7.88 34.31 -0.38
C ALA A 317 6.88 33.20 -0.69
N TRP A 318 5.62 33.57 -0.95
CA TRP A 318 4.61 32.62 -1.42
C TRP A 318 3.65 33.29 -2.40
N THR A 319 3.00 32.48 -3.22
CA THR A 319 1.95 32.92 -4.15
C THR A 319 0.87 31.85 -4.32
N TYR A 320 -0.27 32.27 -4.86
CA TYR A 320 -1.43 31.45 -5.17
C TYR A 320 -1.79 31.66 -6.65
N ASN A 321 -2.12 30.59 -7.36
CA ASN A 321 -2.56 30.67 -8.74
C ASN A 321 -3.53 29.55 -9.12
N ASP A 322 -4.70 29.89 -9.67
CA ASP A 322 -5.68 28.93 -10.19
C ASP A 322 -5.22 28.20 -11.47
N THR A 323 -4.05 28.54 -11.98
CA THR A 323 -3.38 27.87 -13.11
C THR A 323 -1.99 27.36 -12.71
N MET A 324 -1.76 27.11 -11.42
CA MET A 324 -0.46 26.66 -10.91
C MET A 324 0.03 25.40 -11.63
N THR A 325 1.29 25.44 -12.05
CA THR A 325 2.11 24.29 -12.46
C THR A 325 3.41 24.29 -11.67
N VAL A 326 4.09 23.15 -11.61
CA VAL A 326 5.41 23.06 -10.95
C VAL A 326 6.40 24.05 -11.58
N GLU A 327 6.43 24.17 -12.91
CA GLU A 327 7.31 25.13 -13.59
C GLU A 327 6.97 26.57 -13.25
N SER A 328 5.67 26.91 -13.13
CA SER A 328 5.26 28.26 -12.78
C SER A 328 5.71 28.63 -11.36
N CYS A 329 5.65 27.68 -10.42
CA CYS A 329 6.14 27.87 -9.06
C CYS A 329 7.66 28.08 -9.04
N ILE A 330 8.41 27.21 -9.73
CA ILE A 330 9.87 27.32 -9.79
C ILE A 330 10.30 28.63 -10.47
N ASN A 331 9.62 29.05 -11.54
CA ASN A 331 9.89 30.34 -12.19
C ASN A 331 9.68 31.52 -11.24
N TYR A 332 8.60 31.49 -10.43
CA TYR A 332 8.34 32.51 -9.42
C TYR A 332 9.48 32.56 -8.39
N CYS A 333 9.94 31.41 -7.89
CA CYS A 333 11.05 31.36 -6.94
C CYS A 333 12.40 31.77 -7.54
N ILE A 334 12.67 31.42 -8.81
CA ILE A 334 13.84 31.90 -9.56
C ILE A 334 13.82 33.43 -9.66
N ALA A 335 12.70 34.03 -10.03
CA ALA A 335 12.55 35.47 -10.12
C ALA A 335 12.76 36.16 -8.76
N GLY A 336 12.31 35.51 -7.69
CA GLY A 336 12.55 35.92 -6.30
C GLY A 336 13.96 35.67 -5.77
N LYS A 337 14.85 35.05 -6.56
CA LYS A 337 16.23 34.67 -6.17
C LYS A 337 16.28 33.71 -4.97
N PHE A 338 15.32 32.80 -4.88
CA PHE A 338 15.27 31.75 -3.87
C PHE A 338 15.97 30.47 -4.33
N SER A 339 16.42 29.66 -3.38
CA SER A 339 17.11 28.40 -3.62
C SER A 339 16.19 27.18 -3.52
N TYR A 340 14.99 27.36 -2.94
CA TYR A 340 13.94 26.36 -2.81
C TYR A 340 12.62 26.87 -3.35
N ALA A 341 11.84 25.94 -3.89
CA ALA A 341 10.52 26.13 -4.44
C ALA A 341 9.68 24.91 -4.08
N ALA A 342 8.47 25.11 -3.60
CA ALA A 342 7.63 24.03 -3.16
C ALA A 342 6.15 24.34 -3.44
N PRO A 343 5.57 23.78 -4.51
CA PRO A 343 4.13 23.80 -4.68
C PRO A 343 3.44 22.96 -3.61
N GLU A 344 2.29 23.47 -3.15
CA GLU A 344 1.44 22.85 -2.13
C GLU A 344 -0.03 22.98 -2.53
N ASN A 345 -0.86 22.04 -2.09
CA ASN A 345 -2.32 22.07 -2.21
C ASN A 345 -2.85 22.27 -3.64
N GLY A 346 -2.06 21.95 -4.68
CA GLY A 346 -2.44 22.08 -6.09
C GLY A 346 -2.33 23.49 -6.69
N ASN A 347 -2.46 24.54 -5.89
CA ASN A 347 -2.54 25.94 -6.34
C ASN A 347 -1.64 26.93 -5.58
N GLU A 348 -0.94 26.49 -4.55
CA GLU A 348 -0.02 27.31 -3.76
C GLU A 348 1.42 27.05 -4.17
N CYS A 349 2.29 28.04 -3.98
CA CYS A 349 3.72 27.95 -4.22
C CYS A 349 4.49 28.73 -3.17
N PHE A 350 5.47 28.09 -2.56
CA PHE A 350 6.32 28.67 -1.54
C PHE A 350 7.78 28.68 -1.99
N CYS A 351 8.52 29.72 -1.60
CA CYS A 351 9.92 29.90 -1.92
C CYS A 351 10.72 30.24 -0.67
N ASN A 352 11.90 29.66 -0.53
CA ASN A 352 12.81 30.01 0.56
C ASN A 352 14.28 29.81 0.18
N ASN A 353 15.20 30.30 1.00
CA ASN A 353 16.63 29.99 0.89
C ASN A 353 17.08 28.92 1.90
N GLU A 354 16.26 28.69 2.91
CA GLU A 354 16.49 27.67 3.94
C GLU A 354 15.21 26.84 4.11
N LEU A 355 15.39 25.58 4.50
CA LEU A 355 14.30 24.67 4.84
C LEU A 355 14.48 24.24 6.29
N ASP A 356 13.40 24.22 7.07
CA ASP A 356 13.45 23.62 8.39
C ASP A 356 13.76 22.13 8.26
N VAL A 357 14.83 21.68 8.92
CA VAL A 357 15.30 20.30 8.90
C VAL A 357 14.24 19.29 9.34
N LYS A 358 13.29 19.71 10.19
CA LYS A 358 12.17 18.86 10.66
C LYS A 358 11.13 18.59 9.57
N ARG A 359 11.10 19.44 8.56
CA ARG A 359 10.13 19.44 7.45
C ARG A 359 10.70 18.86 6.17
N LEU A 360 11.98 18.46 6.20
CA LEU A 360 12.63 17.84 5.05
C LEU A 360 11.97 16.52 4.67
N PRO A 361 11.99 16.18 3.38
CA PRO A 361 11.69 14.83 2.93
C PRO A 361 12.55 13.80 3.65
N LYS A 362 11.96 12.66 3.99
CA LYS A 362 12.66 11.57 4.70
C LYS A 362 13.07 10.51 3.69
N GLU A 363 14.36 10.22 3.61
CA GLU A 363 14.91 9.20 2.71
C GLU A 363 14.13 7.88 2.77
N GLY A 364 13.76 7.35 1.61
CA GLY A 364 12.96 6.12 1.51
C GLY A 364 11.45 6.30 1.79
N ILE A 365 11.00 7.49 2.20
CA ILE A 365 9.59 7.79 2.49
C ILE A 365 9.08 8.82 1.50
N MET A 366 8.15 8.40 0.65
CA MET A 366 7.59 9.30 -0.37
C MET A 366 6.80 10.48 0.17
N GLY A 367 6.19 10.33 1.35
CA GLY A 367 5.33 11.36 1.93
C GLY A 367 3.92 11.39 1.30
N SER A 368 3.22 12.51 1.49
CA SER A 368 1.79 12.63 1.16
C SER A 368 1.50 13.59 -0.02
N CYS A 369 2.49 13.85 -0.87
CA CYS A 369 2.36 14.71 -2.04
C CYS A 369 1.68 13.94 -3.18
N ALA A 370 0.39 14.14 -3.36
CA ALA A 370 -0.40 13.43 -4.39
C ALA A 370 -1.44 14.34 -5.08
N MET A 371 -1.53 15.60 -4.69
CA MET A 371 -2.47 16.56 -5.24
C MET A 371 -2.01 17.01 -6.63
N PRO A 372 -2.83 16.81 -7.69
CA PRO A 372 -2.49 17.33 -9.00
C PRO A 372 -2.45 18.86 -8.99
N CYS A 373 -1.55 19.45 -9.77
CA CYS A 373 -1.54 20.88 -10.00
C CYS A 373 -2.84 21.30 -10.73
N VAL A 374 -3.40 22.47 -10.37
CA VAL A 374 -4.65 22.95 -10.98
C VAL A 374 -4.44 23.31 -12.46
N GLY A 375 -3.28 23.85 -12.82
CA GLY A 375 -2.92 24.22 -14.20
C GLY A 375 -2.45 23.06 -15.07
N ASN A 376 -1.97 21.97 -14.47
CA ASN A 376 -1.60 20.75 -15.20
C ASN A 376 -1.81 19.50 -14.32
N LYS A 377 -2.84 18.71 -14.63
CA LYS A 377 -3.22 17.54 -13.83
C LYS A 377 -2.25 16.35 -13.95
N GLU A 378 -1.29 16.41 -14.88
CA GLU A 378 -0.22 15.41 -15.01
C GLU A 378 0.95 15.69 -14.05
N GLN A 379 0.94 16.83 -13.35
CA GLN A 379 1.97 17.22 -12.40
C GLN A 379 1.46 17.15 -10.96
N VAL A 380 2.36 16.89 -10.01
CA VAL A 380 2.06 16.85 -8.57
C VAL A 380 2.50 18.15 -7.90
N CYS A 381 1.56 18.81 -7.21
CA CYS A 381 1.75 20.07 -6.49
C CYS A 381 1.43 19.90 -5.00
N GLY A 382 2.13 18.96 -4.35
CA GLY A 382 2.01 18.72 -2.91
C GLY A 382 0.66 18.09 -2.49
N ASN A 383 0.16 18.50 -1.33
CA ASN A 383 -1.16 18.22 -0.75
C ASN A 383 -1.37 19.21 0.40
N ALA A 384 -2.54 19.25 1.05
CA ALA A 384 -2.69 20.06 2.25
C ALA A 384 -1.71 19.61 3.35
N GLY A 385 -0.78 20.48 3.76
CA GLY A 385 0.25 20.18 4.77
C GLY A 385 1.40 19.31 4.24
N SER A 386 1.57 19.18 2.92
CA SER A 386 2.68 18.44 2.31
C SER A 386 3.14 19.11 1.02
N MET A 387 4.43 19.36 0.87
CA MET A 387 4.96 20.16 -0.23
C MET A 387 5.88 19.35 -1.12
N SER A 388 5.73 19.48 -2.45
CA SER A 388 6.67 18.88 -3.40
C SER A 388 7.91 19.76 -3.49
N ILE A 389 9.02 19.41 -2.83
CA ILE A 389 10.15 20.34 -2.67
C ILE A 389 11.17 20.17 -3.79
N TYR A 390 11.48 21.29 -4.45
CA TYR A 390 12.55 21.42 -5.43
C TYR A 390 13.65 22.33 -4.89
N ARG A 391 14.90 22.00 -5.23
CA ARG A 391 16.08 22.77 -4.87
C ARG A 391 16.87 23.14 -6.12
N ARG A 392 17.36 24.38 -6.17
CA ARG A 392 18.33 24.81 -7.17
C ARG A 392 19.62 23.99 -7.04
N CYS A 393 20.09 23.43 -8.14
CA CYS A 393 21.35 22.72 -8.20
C CYS A 393 22.52 23.70 -8.07
N GLU A 394 23.62 23.25 -7.47
CA GLU A 394 24.82 24.08 -7.34
C GLU A 394 25.49 24.30 -8.72
N ASP A 395 26.14 25.44 -8.87
CA ASP A 395 26.82 25.87 -10.10
C ASP A 395 28.25 25.28 -10.20
N ASP A 396 28.66 24.46 -9.24
CA ASP A 396 30.02 23.94 -9.06
C ASP A 396 30.32 22.66 -9.86
N GLY A 397 29.37 22.20 -10.68
CA GLY A 397 29.50 20.98 -11.47
C GLY A 397 29.04 19.70 -10.75
N GLY A 398 28.42 19.81 -9.57
CA GLY A 398 27.76 18.69 -8.91
C GLY A 398 26.62 18.07 -9.72
N GLU A 399 26.32 16.79 -9.44
CA GLU A 399 25.19 16.08 -10.05
C GLU A 399 23.86 16.75 -9.66
N CYS A 400 23.06 17.08 -10.67
CA CYS A 400 21.72 17.62 -10.52
C CYS A 400 20.75 16.50 -10.87
N ARG A 401 20.22 15.83 -9.85
CA ARG A 401 19.46 14.59 -10.02
C ARG A 401 18.24 14.60 -9.11
N ASN A 402 17.08 14.26 -9.69
CA ASN A 402 15.86 14.09 -8.91
C ASN A 402 15.97 12.89 -7.98
N ASN A 403 15.29 12.99 -6.84
CA ASN A 403 15.10 11.86 -5.97
C ASN A 403 13.76 11.18 -6.24
N ASP A 404 13.82 10.01 -6.88
CA ASP A 404 12.66 9.21 -7.24
C ASP A 404 12.01 8.49 -6.04
N VAL A 405 12.70 8.38 -4.90
CA VAL A 405 12.24 7.69 -3.69
C VAL A 405 12.53 8.52 -2.42
N GLY A 406 11.59 9.38 -2.05
CA GLY A 406 11.50 9.96 -0.69
C GLY A 406 12.54 11.00 -0.25
N GLY A 407 13.47 11.40 -1.12
CA GLY A 407 14.31 12.57 -0.84
C GLY A 407 15.65 12.29 -0.17
N VAL A 408 16.60 13.22 -0.33
CA VAL A 408 17.99 13.07 0.15
C VAL A 408 18.06 13.71 1.53
N ALA A 409 18.48 12.95 2.56
CA ALA A 409 18.82 13.53 3.84
C ALA A 409 19.86 14.64 3.65
N ALA A 410 19.73 15.73 4.43
CA ALA A 410 20.60 16.91 4.34
C ALA A 410 22.08 16.50 4.20
N ALA A 411 22.75 16.99 3.16
CA ALA A 411 24.19 16.82 3.01
C ALA A 411 24.85 17.40 4.26
N VAL A 412 25.30 16.53 5.16
CA VAL A 412 26.18 16.93 6.25
C VAL A 412 27.45 17.43 5.58
N ALA A 413 27.69 18.73 5.69
CA ALA A 413 28.86 19.40 5.15
C ALA A 413 30.12 18.56 5.39
N SER A 414 30.73 18.06 4.32
CA SER A 414 31.97 17.30 4.40
C SER A 414 33.08 18.21 4.93
N ARG A 415 33.50 18.01 6.18
CA ARG A 415 34.80 18.53 6.63
C ARG A 415 35.87 17.56 6.17
N SER A 416 36.71 18.01 5.24
CA SER A 416 37.94 17.33 4.86
C SER A 416 38.85 17.19 6.08
N THR A 417 39.20 15.96 6.45
CA THR A 417 40.38 15.68 7.26
C THR A 417 41.33 14.82 6.43
N SER A 418 42.36 15.48 5.90
CA SER A 418 43.55 14.83 5.37
C SER A 418 44.19 14.00 6.48
N SER A 419 44.35 12.69 6.26
CA SER A 419 45.22 11.85 7.07
C SER A 419 46.21 11.13 6.16
N SER A 420 47.48 11.53 6.27
CA SER A 420 48.63 10.90 5.67
C SER A 420 48.85 9.52 6.30
N MET A 421 48.74 8.45 5.51
CA MET A 421 49.14 7.11 5.92
C MET A 421 50.65 6.95 5.81
N THR A 422 51.34 6.81 6.94
CA THR A 422 52.71 6.29 7.00
C THR A 422 52.65 4.78 7.19
N THR A 423 53.10 4.02 6.19
CA THR A 423 53.18 2.56 6.22
C THR A 423 54.27 2.10 7.19
N VAL A 424 53.91 1.33 8.21
CA VAL A 424 54.85 0.56 9.04
C VAL A 424 54.78 -0.90 8.60
N ILE A 425 55.90 -1.40 8.05
CA ILE A 425 56.07 -2.79 7.63
C ILE A 425 56.57 -3.59 8.85
N VAL A 426 55.85 -4.65 9.22
CA VAL A 426 56.30 -5.64 10.21
C VAL A 426 56.73 -6.92 9.47
N PRO A 427 57.97 -7.42 9.63
CA PRO A 427 58.44 -8.59 8.91
C PRO A 427 57.98 -9.90 9.55
N ALA A 428 57.73 -10.90 8.70
CA ALA A 428 57.31 -12.25 9.05
C ALA A 428 58.43 -13.04 9.75
N ALA A 429 58.12 -13.65 10.90
CA ALA A 429 59.01 -14.57 11.59
C ALA A 429 58.61 -16.03 11.31
N THR A 430 59.61 -16.78 10.87
CA THR A 430 59.65 -18.16 10.40
C THR A 430 59.33 -19.16 11.52
N LEU A 431 58.41 -20.11 11.27
CA LEU A 431 58.30 -21.33 12.08
C LEU A 431 59.43 -22.31 11.69
N LEU A 432 60.34 -22.56 12.63
CA LEU A 432 61.24 -23.72 12.63
C LEU A 432 60.81 -24.67 13.76
N GLY A 433 60.71 -25.96 13.44
CA GLY A 433 60.17 -26.98 14.32
C GLY A 433 61.17 -27.73 15.20
N ARG A 434 60.57 -28.64 15.98
CA ARG A 434 61.09 -29.84 16.65
C ARG A 434 62.04 -29.67 17.84
N ALA A 435 61.59 -30.14 19.01
CA ALA A 435 61.99 -31.43 19.58
C ALA A 435 60.85 -31.98 20.44
#